data_AF-A0AA49JNA7-F1
#
_entry.id   AF-A0AA49JNA7-F1
#
_cell.length_a   1.000
_cell.length_b   1.000
_cell.length_c   1.000
_cell.angle_alpha   90.00
_cell.angle_beta   90.00
_cell.angle_gamma   90.00
#
_symmetry.space_group_name_H-M   'P 1'
#
loop_
_entity.id
_entity.type
_entity.pdbx_description
1 polymer ?
#
loop_
_entity_poly.entity_id
_entity_poly.type
_entity_poly.pdbx_seq_one_letter_code
_entity_poly.pdbx_strand_id
1 'polypeptide(L)'
;MTTNYALVLTLNYFFEIVNWLILIRVILSLLRMENMSNPISRFVITVTEPILDPFRRLQFKSSIGRSMMIDFSPILAMLVIQYIIRPIIINIVSLI
;
A
#
# COMPACT_ATOMS: atom_id res chain seq x y z
N MET A 1 -2.62 -25.18 16.74
CA MET A 1 -1.25 -24.63 16.64
C MET A 1 -0.78 -24.46 15.19
N THR A 2 -1.00 -25.41 14.27
CA THR A 2 -0.60 -25.29 12.85
C THR A 2 -1.46 -24.31 12.04
N THR A 3 -2.77 -24.23 12.30
CA THR A 3 -3.70 -23.33 11.58
C THR A 3 -3.31 -21.86 11.75
N ASN A 4 -2.99 -21.43 12.97
CA ASN A 4 -2.60 -20.04 13.25
C ASN A 4 -1.29 -19.67 12.55
N TYR A 5 -0.35 -20.62 12.47
CA TYR A 5 0.91 -20.43 11.75
C TYR A 5 0.68 -20.23 10.24
N ALA A 6 -0.15 -21.08 9.62
CA ALA A 6 -0.48 -20.96 8.20
C ALA A 6 -1.18 -19.62 7.88
N LEU A 7 -2.08 -19.17 8.76
CA LEU A 7 -2.76 -17.87 8.62
C LEU A 7 -1.78 -16.70 8.73
N VAL A 8 -0.93 -16.69 9.77
CA VAL A 8 0.09 -15.65 9.95
C VAL A 8 1.05 -15.61 8.77
N LEU A 9 1.48 -16.77 8.26
CA LEU A 9 2.35 -16.85 7.09
C LEU A 9 1.67 -16.28 5.84
N THR A 10 0.41 -16.63 5.60
CA THR A 10 -0.37 -16.13 4.47
C THR A 10 -0.53 -14.62 4.54
N LEU A 11 -0.86 -14.08 5.71
CA LEU A 11 -1.00 -12.63 5.93
C LEU A 11 0.33 -11.90 5.72
N ASN A 12 1.45 -12.48 6.16
CA ASN A 12 2.76 -11.92 5.90
C ASN A 12 3.02 -11.79 4.39
N TYR A 13 2.82 -12.86 3.62
CA TYR A 13 2.99 -12.80 2.17
C TYR A 13 2.02 -11.81 1.52
N PHE A 14 0.78 -11.73 1.98
CA PHE A 14 -0.19 -10.76 1.48
C PHE A 14 0.31 -9.31 1.67
N PHE A 15 0.76 -8.94 2.87
CA PHE A 15 1.28 -7.60 3.13
C PHE A 15 2.55 -7.32 2.33
N GLU A 16 3.46 -8.29 2.17
CA GLU A 16 4.65 -8.15 1.32
C GLU A 16 4.25 -7.86 -0.14
N ILE A 17 3.30 -8.62 -0.70
CA ILE A 17 2.80 -8.38 -2.07
C ILE A 17 2.21 -6.99 -2.21
N VAL A 18 1.40 -6.54 -1.25
CA VAL A 18 0.82 -5.18 -1.24
C VAL A 18 1.92 -4.12 -1.23
N ASN A 19 2.95 -4.26 -0.40
CA ASN A 19 4.07 -3.32 -0.37
C ASN A 19 4.86 -3.31 -1.68
N TRP A 20 5.10 -4.47 -2.28
CA TRP A 20 5.74 -4.56 -3.59
C TRP A 20 4.91 -3.89 -4.68
N LEU A 21 3.59 -4.04 -4.68
CA LEU A 21 2.71 -3.35 -5.63
C LEU A 21 2.79 -1.84 -5.46
N ILE A 22 2.80 -1.33 -4.22
CA ILE A 22 2.96 0.11 -3.95
C ILE A 22 4.36 0.59 -4.36
N LEU A 23 5.41 -0.21 -4.15
CA LEU A 23 6.75 0.14 -4.60
C LEU A 23 6.85 0.18 -6.13
N ILE A 24 6.25 -0.80 -6.82
CA ILE A 24 6.15 -0.81 -8.30
C ILE A 24 5.38 0.42 -8.77
N ARG A 25 4.30 0.82 -8.09
CA ARG A 25 3.55 2.05 -8.37
C ARG A 25 4.46 3.27 -8.34
N VAL A 26 5.34 3.39 -7.33
CA VAL A 26 6.32 4.48 -7.23
C VAL A 26 7.34 4.43 -8.36
N ILE A 27 7.88 3.24 -8.69
CA ILE A 27 8.84 3.07 -9.79
C ILE A 27 8.20 3.46 -11.13
N LEU A 28 6.98 3.01 -11.41
CA LEU A 28 6.24 3.37 -12.62
C LEU A 28 6.04 4.88 -12.73
N SER A 29 5.77 5.55 -11.60
CA SER A 29 5.63 7.01 -11.53
C SER A 29 6.96 7.72 -11.83
N LEU A 30 8.06 7.27 -11.19
CA LEU A 30 9.41 7.81 -11.40
C LEU A 30 9.89 7.68 -12.84
N LEU A 31 9.59 6.55 -13.49
CA LEU A 31 9.93 6.30 -14.90
C LEU A 31 8.95 6.94 -15.88
N ARG A 32 7.90 7.64 -15.41
CA ARG A 32 6.82 8.20 -16.24
C ARG A 32 6.11 7.14 -17.10
N MET A 33 6.07 5.90 -16.61
CA MET A 33 5.42 4.73 -17.23
C MET A 33 4.04 4.43 -16.62
N GLU A 34 3.58 5.31 -15.74
CA GLU A 34 2.26 5.27 -15.13
C GLU A 34 1.19 5.69 -16.15
N ASN A 35 0.63 4.73 -16.88
CA ASN A 35 -0.40 4.99 -17.88
C ASN A 35 -1.42 3.84 -17.95
N MET A 36 -2.66 4.17 -18.35
CA MET A 36 -3.73 3.19 -18.44
C MET A 36 -3.64 2.32 -19.70
N SER A 37 -2.89 2.73 -20.72
CA SER A 37 -2.73 1.95 -21.96
C SER A 37 -1.97 0.64 -21.74
N ASN A 38 -0.98 0.61 -20.85
CA ASN A 38 -0.25 -0.60 -20.53
C ASN A 38 -1.04 -1.46 -19.52
N PRO A 39 -1.37 -2.72 -19.84
CA PRO A 39 -2.18 -3.58 -18.97
C PRO A 39 -1.52 -3.85 -17.60
N ILE A 40 -0.20 -3.95 -17.55
CA ILE A 40 0.55 -4.16 -16.30
C ILE A 40 0.45 -2.91 -15.44
N SER A 41 0.71 -1.74 -16.04
CA SER A 41 0.61 -0.46 -15.34
C SER A 41 -0.81 -0.28 -14.80
N ARG A 42 -1.84 -0.42 -15.65
CA ARG A 42 -3.27 -0.37 -15.27
C ARG A 42 -3.61 -1.30 -14.12
N PHE A 43 -3.13 -2.54 -14.14
CA PHE A 43 -3.34 -3.48 -13.05
C PHE A 43 -2.78 -2.95 -11.73
N VAL A 44 -1.52 -2.51 -11.72
CA VAL A 44 -0.88 -1.93 -10.53
C VAL A 44 -1.65 -0.70 -10.05
N ILE A 45 -2.08 0.19 -10.96
CA ILE A 45 -2.89 1.36 -10.60
C ILE A 45 -4.17 0.92 -9.91
N THR A 46 -4.95 0.06 -10.56
CA THR A 46 -6.30 -0.32 -10.12
C THR A 46 -6.27 -1.05 -8.77
N VAL A 47 -5.27 -1.89 -8.54
CA VAL A 47 -5.14 -2.66 -7.28
C VAL A 47 -4.64 -1.77 -6.14
N THR A 48 -3.72 -0.85 -6.41
CA THR A 48 -3.16 0.02 -5.36
C THR A 48 -4.04 1.23 -5.05
N GLU A 49 -4.89 1.67 -5.98
CA GLU A 49 -5.67 2.90 -5.82
C GLU A 49 -6.62 2.89 -4.61
N PRO A 50 -7.38 1.83 -4.30
CA PRO A 50 -8.21 1.78 -3.09
C PRO A 50 -7.41 1.93 -1.78
N ILE A 51 -6.14 1.53 -1.80
CA ILE A 51 -5.23 1.67 -0.67
C ILE A 51 -4.69 3.10 -0.62
N LEU A 52 -4.28 3.67 -1.76
CA LEU A 52 -3.63 4.98 -1.83
C LEU A 52 -4.60 6.17 -1.75
N ASP A 53 -5.82 6.05 -2.28
CA ASP A 53 -6.80 7.14 -2.34
C ASP A 53 -7.14 7.72 -0.95
N PRO A 54 -7.37 6.91 0.11
CA PRO A 54 -7.56 7.45 1.47
C PRO A 54 -6.38 8.30 1.94
N PHE A 55 -5.13 7.84 1.72
CA PHE A 55 -3.94 8.60 2.11
C PHE A 55 -3.78 9.87 1.27
N ARG A 56 -4.13 9.81 -0.02
CA ARG A 56 -4.13 10.98 -0.90
C ARG A 56 -5.15 12.03 -0.45
N ARG A 57 -6.35 11.60 -0.05
CA ARG A 57 -7.38 12.49 0.54
C ARG A 57 -6.91 13.11 1.84
N LEU A 58 -6.21 12.36 2.70
CA LEU A 58 -5.62 12.88 3.94
C LEU A 58 -4.55 13.94 3.64
N GLN A 59 -3.69 13.70 2.64
CA GLN A 59 -2.69 14.65 2.17
C GLN A 59 -3.35 15.96 1.69
N PHE A 60 -4.36 15.89 0.82
CA PHE A 60 -5.03 17.08 0.28
C PHE A 60 -5.88 17.86 1.29
N LYS A 61 -6.36 17.20 2.35
CA LYS A 61 -7.06 17.88 3.45
C LYS A 61 -6.12 18.66 4.36
N SER A 62 -4.81 18.35 4.37
CA SER A 62 -3.82 19.08 5.13
C SER A 62 -3.43 20.38 4.41
N SER A 63 -3.36 21.50 5.14
CA SER A 63 -2.96 22.80 4.58
C SER A 63 -1.55 22.78 3.98
N ILE A 64 -0.70 21.86 4.44
CA ILE A 64 0.67 21.65 3.95
C ILE A 64 0.67 20.81 2.65
N GLY A 65 -0.19 19.80 2.57
CA GLY A 65 -0.23 18.87 1.44
C GLY A 65 -0.84 19.46 0.16
N ARG A 66 -1.70 20.48 0.26
CA ARG A 66 -2.26 21.18 -0.91
C ARG A 66 -1.22 21.88 -1.79
N SER A 67 -0.09 22.28 -1.20
CA SER A 67 0.99 22.98 -1.92
C SER A 67 2.07 22.05 -2.46
N MET A 68 1.99 20.74 -2.15
CA MET A 68 2.95 19.75 -2.61
C MET A 68 2.49 19.15 -3.94
N MET A 69 3.30 19.31 -4.99
CA MET A 69 3.07 18.73 -6.31
C MET A 69 3.46 17.24 -6.41
N ILE A 70 3.93 16.64 -5.30
CA ILE A 70 4.39 15.25 -5.23
C ILE A 70 3.42 14.43 -4.39
N ASP A 71 3.01 13.29 -4.92
CA ASP A 71 2.17 12.31 -4.23
C ASP A 71 3.01 11.54 -3.20
N PHE A 72 2.97 11.97 -1.94
CA PHE A 72 3.58 11.26 -0.81
C PHE A 72 2.69 10.12 -0.28
N SER A 73 1.47 9.98 -0.82
CA SER A 73 0.51 8.94 -0.46
C SER A 73 1.09 7.51 -0.50
N PRO A 74 1.96 7.09 -1.45
CA PRO A 74 2.54 5.74 -1.45
C PRO A 74 3.42 5.48 -0.24
N ILE A 75 4.27 6.45 0.12
CA ILE A 75 5.18 6.33 1.26
C ILE A 75 4.38 6.28 2.57
N LEU A 76 3.40 7.18 2.72
CA LEU A 76 2.50 7.18 3.89
C LEU A 76 1.75 5.86 4.02
N ALA A 77 1.21 5.33 2.91
CA ALA A 77 0.52 4.05 2.89
C ALA A 77 1.44 2.90 3.34
N MET A 78 2.66 2.82 2.80
CA MET A 78 3.63 1.79 3.17
C MET A 78 3.98 1.86 4.67
N LEU A 79 4.21 3.05 5.22
CA LEU A 79 4.52 3.22 6.64
C LEU A 79 3.36 2.76 7.52
N VAL A 80 2.13 3.18 7.21
CA VAL A 80 0.94 2.81 7.97
C VAL A 80 0.67 1.30 7.88
N ILE A 81 0.82 0.70 6.70
CA ILE A 81 0.65 -0.74 6.52
C ILE A 81 1.69 -1.51 7.33
N GLN A 82 2.97 -1.16 7.22
CA GLN A 82 4.07 -1.92 7.83
C GLN A 82 4.15 -1.77 9.35
N TYR A 83 3.98 -0.55 9.86
CA TYR A 83 4.23 -0.25 11.27
C TYR A 83 2.96 -0.22 12.13
N ILE A 84 1.77 -0.15 11.52
CA ILE A 84 0.51 -0.07 12.25
C ILE A 84 -0.37 -1.27 11.91
N ILE A 85 -0.80 -1.40 10.65
CA ILE A 85 -1.84 -2.39 10.28
C ILE A 85 -1.30 -3.83 10.43
N ARG A 86 -0.17 -4.14 9.81
CA ARG A 86 0.42 -5.49 9.82
C ARG A 86 0.65 -6.03 11.24
N PRO A 87 1.35 -5.33 12.17
CA PRO A 87 1.58 -5.88 13.51
C PRO A 87 0.28 -6.05 14.29
N ILE A 88 -0.68 -5.12 14.17
CA ILE A 88 -1.99 -5.23 14.81
C ILE A 88 -2.72 -6.49 14.34
N ILE A 89 -2.81 -6.69 13.02
CA ILE A 89 -3.52 -7.84 12.44
C ILE A 89 -2.85 -9.16 12.83
N ILE A 90 -1.51 -9.24 12.76
CA ILE A 90 -0.78 -10.46 13.14
C ILE A 90 -0.99 -10.77 14.62
N ASN A 91 -0.91 -9.76 15.49
CA ASN A 91 -1.15 -9.95 16.93
C ASN A 91 -2.56 -10.46 17.18
N ILE A 92 -3.59 -9.85 16.57
CA ILE A 92 -4.98 -10.30 16.72
C ILE A 92 -5.15 -11.74 16.26
N VAL A 93 -4.61 -12.11 15.10
CA VAL A 93 -4.72 -13.49 14.58
C VAL A 93 -3.95 -14.49 15.43
N SER A 94 -2.85 -14.07 16.06
CA SER A 94 -2.08 -14.94 16.96
C SER A 94 -2.77 -15.20 18.31
N LEU A 95 -3.76 -14.38 18.67
CA LEU A 95 -4.55 -14.51 19.90
C LEU A 95 -5.74 -15.47 19.77
N ILE A 96 -6.11 -15.84 18.53
CA ILE A 96 -7.20 -16.78 18.21
C ILE A 96 -6.61 -18.17 18.06
#